data_AF-A0A4Z1B2J1-F1
#
_entry.id   AF-A0A4Z1B2J1-F1
#
_cell.length_a   1.000
_cell.length_b   1.000
_cell.length_c   1.000
_cell.angle_alpha   90.00
_cell.angle_beta   90.00
_cell.angle_gamma   90.00
#
_symmetry.space_group_name_H-M   'P 1'
#
loop_
_entity.id
_entity.type
_entity.pdbx_description
1 polymer ?
#
loop_
_entity_poly.entity_id
_entity_poly.type
_entity_poly.pdbx_seq_one_letter_code
_entity_poly.pdbx_strand_id
1 'polypeptide(L)' 'LKKILNHQDKLTRSKTVSFTEKKDQINERQSLILKLRCEGKQSFTTIAKTLELSQKEVHNEFIVAYKFTQQNKAQSLNY' A
#
# COMPACT_ATOMS: atom_id res chain seq x y z
N LEU A 1 47.52 -3.19 12.03
CA LEU A 1 46.10 -2.94 12.38
C LEU A 1 45.26 -4.13 11.89
N LYS A 2 44.51 -4.80 12.78
CA LYS A 2 43.72 -6.00 12.47
C LYS A 2 42.29 -5.64 12.01
N LYS A 3 41.91 -6.16 10.84
CA LYS A 3 40.62 -6.69 10.31
C LYS A 3 39.23 -6.18 10.80
N ILE A 4 38.45 -5.77 9.77
CA ILE A 4 37.03 -6.08 9.43
C ILE A 4 35.91 -5.46 10.28
N LEU A 5 35.01 -4.71 9.62
CA LEU A 5 33.55 -4.89 9.77
C LEU A 5 32.77 -4.27 8.58
N ASN A 6 32.31 -5.16 7.71
CA ASN A 6 31.33 -4.92 6.66
C ASN A 6 29.94 -4.84 7.31
N HIS A 7 29.38 -3.64 7.43
CA HIS A 7 27.97 -3.46 7.80
C HIS A 7 27.13 -3.34 6.53
N GLN A 8 26.50 -4.47 6.18
CA GLN A 8 25.22 -4.44 5.48
C GLN A 8 24.16 -3.78 6.38
N ASP A 9 23.10 -3.33 5.73
CA ASP A 9 21.81 -2.92 6.29
C ASP A 9 21.66 -1.44 6.67
N LYS A 10 21.14 -0.66 5.72
CA LYS A 10 19.92 0.11 6.01
C LYS A 10 19.19 0.50 4.73
N LEU A 11 18.16 -0.27 4.45
CA LEU A 11 16.85 0.12 3.95
C LEU A 11 16.62 1.66 3.93
N THR A 12 17.02 2.34 2.87
CA THR A 12 16.67 3.75 2.61
C THR A 12 15.60 3.82 1.52
N ARG A 13 14.41 3.33 1.84
CA ARG A 13 13.20 3.91 1.24
C ARG A 13 12.34 4.46 2.36
N SER A 14 12.82 5.59 2.88
CA SER A 14 11.99 6.51 3.65
C SER A 14 10.82 6.90 2.75
N LYS A 15 9.65 6.30 2.99
CA LYS A 15 8.39 6.90 2.59
C LYS A 15 7.69 7.24 3.88
N THR A 16 7.94 8.47 4.30
CA THR A 16 7.24 9.19 5.36
C THR A 16 5.75 9.08 5.07
N VAL A 17 5.08 8.07 5.64
CA VAL A 17 3.62 8.00 5.66
C VAL A 17 3.21 8.96 6.76
N SER A 18 3.08 10.23 6.39
CA SER A 18 2.38 11.21 7.22
C SER A 18 0.94 10.70 7.35
N PHE A 19 0.62 10.12 8.51
CA PHE A 19 -0.72 9.78 8.92
C PHE A 19 -1.48 11.07 9.23
N THR A 20 -1.81 11.87 8.21
CA THR A 20 -2.79 12.95 8.35
C THR A 20 -4.17 12.36 8.15
N GLU A 21 -4.89 12.27 9.25
CA GLU A 21 -6.26 11.82 9.41
C GLU A 21 -7.22 12.52 8.44
N LYS A 22 -7.52 11.88 7.32
CA LYS A 22 -8.76 12.14 6.57
C LYS A 22 -9.56 10.84 6.55
N LYS A 23 -10.44 10.68 7.54
CA LYS A 23 -11.33 9.51 7.70
C LYS A 23 -12.27 9.28 6.51
N ASP A 24 -12.44 10.27 5.64
CA ASP A 24 -13.26 10.19 4.42
C ASP A 24 -12.47 9.86 3.15
N GLN A 25 -11.16 9.64 3.23
CA GLN A 25 -10.33 9.40 2.06
C GLN A 25 -9.57 8.07 2.17
N ILE A 26 -9.50 7.35 1.05
CA ILE A 26 -8.60 6.22 0.89
C ILE A 26 -7.18 6.61 1.32
N ASN A 27 -6.63 5.90 2.30
CA ASN A 27 -5.28 6.18 2.82
C ASN A 27 -4.21 5.95 1.75
N GLU A 28 -3.03 6.57 1.86
CA GLU A 28 -1.96 6.40 0.86
C GLU A 28 -1.60 4.92 0.66
N ARG A 29 -1.53 4.15 1.75
CA ARG A 29 -1.28 2.71 1.71
C ARG A 29 -2.35 1.96 0.91
N GLN A 30 -3.62 2.26 1.16
CA GLN A 30 -4.75 1.64 0.45
C GLN A 30 -4.76 1.99 -1.04
N SER A 31 -4.47 3.25 -1.36
CA SER A 31 -4.33 3.73 -2.75
C SER A 31 -3.19 3.01 -3.47
N LEU A 32 -2.05 2.82 -2.78
CA LEU A 32 -0.90 2.09 -3.31
C LEU A 32 -1.24 0.61 -3.55
N ILE A 33 -1.93 -0.05 -2.62
CA ILE A 33 -2.38 -1.44 -2.78
C ILE A 33 -3.32 -1.57 -3.99
N LEU A 34 -4.28 -0.65 -4.11
CA LEU A 34 -5.22 -0.62 -5.24
C LEU A 34 -4.48 -0.45 -6.58
N LYS A 35 -3.51 0.48 -6.64
CA LYS A 35 -2.68 0.73 -7.82
C LYS A 35 -1.86 -0.51 -8.21
N LEU A 36 -1.13 -1.10 -7.27
CA LEU A 36 -0.30 -2.28 -7.52
C LEU A 36 -1.13 -3.49 -7.97
N ARG A 37 -2.35 -3.63 -7.44
CA ARG A 37 -3.27 -4.71 -7.81
C ARG A 37 -3.95 -4.49 -9.16
N CYS A 38 -4.52 -3.31 -9.38
CA CYS A 38 -5.33 -3.02 -10.56
C CYS A 38 -4.48 -2.63 -11.78
N GLU A 39 -3.52 -1.72 -11.61
CA GLU A 39 -2.64 -1.27 -12.69
C GLU A 39 -1.46 -2.22 -12.85
N GLY A 40 -0.78 -2.54 -11.73
CA GLY A 40 0.41 -3.40 -11.73
C GLY A 40 0.14 -4.89 -11.88
N LYS A 41 -1.13 -5.32 -11.82
CA LYS A 41 -1.59 -6.73 -11.84
C LYS A 41 -0.83 -7.64 -10.88
N GLN A 42 -0.31 -7.09 -9.78
CA GLN A 42 0.50 -7.83 -8.83
C GLN A 42 -0.36 -8.76 -7.97
N SER A 43 0.24 -9.88 -7.53
CA SER A 43 -0.38 -10.78 -6.56
C SER A 43 -0.39 -10.15 -5.15
N PHE A 44 -1.33 -10.54 -4.30
CA PHE A 44 -1.35 -10.07 -2.91
C PHE A 44 -0.08 -10.46 -2.15
N THR A 45 0.54 -11.59 -2.48
CA THR A 45 1.82 -12.02 -1.91
C THR A 45 2.96 -11.08 -2.31
N THR A 46 3.01 -10.65 -3.58
CA THR A 46 4.00 -9.68 -4.06
C THR A 46 3.83 -8.33 -3.36
N ILE A 47 2.59 -7.84 -3.29
CA ILE A 47 2.26 -6.57 -2.64
C ILE A 47 2.60 -6.63 -1.15
N ALA A 48 2.27 -7.72 -0.47
CA ALA A 48 2.61 -7.97 0.93
C ALA A 48 4.11 -7.88 1.18
N LYS A 49 4.93 -8.49 0.32
CA LYS A 49 6.39 -8.36 0.39
C LYS A 49 6.87 -6.93 0.15
N THR A 50 6.28 -6.22 -0.81
CA THR A 50 6.66 -4.83 -1.11
C THR A 50 6.30 -3.85 0.00
N LEU A 51 5.23 -4.11 0.73
CA LEU A 51 4.73 -3.24 1.80
C LEU A 51 5.11 -3.71 3.20
N GLU A 52 5.83 -4.84 3.31
CA GLU A 52 6.19 -5.48 4.57
C GLU A 52 4.97 -5.76 5.47
N LEU A 53 3.87 -6.20 4.85
CA LEU A 53 2.60 -6.52 5.49
C LEU A 53 2.29 -8.01 5.37
N SER A 54 1.34 -8.48 6.19
CA SER A 54 0.75 -9.79 5.95
C SER A 54 -0.17 -9.77 4.72
N GLN A 55 -0.27 -10.90 4.01
CA GLN A 55 -1.20 -11.04 2.89
C GLN A 55 -2.67 -10.77 3.31
N LYS A 56 -3.02 -11.12 4.56
CA LYS A 56 -4.34 -10.87 5.14
C LYS A 56 -4.61 -9.37 5.30
N GLU A 57 -3.64 -8.61 5.81
CA GLU A 57 -3.76 -7.15 5.90
C GLU A 57 -3.89 -6.51 4.53
N VAL A 58 -3.05 -6.91 3.56
CA VAL A 58 -3.15 -6.41 2.18
C VAL A 58 -4.53 -6.67 1.59
N HIS A 59 -5.09 -7.87 1.82
CA HIS A 59 -6.43 -8.21 1.35
C HIS A 59 -7.49 -7.32 2.01
N ASN A 60 -7.46 -7.14 3.33
CA ASN A 60 -8.41 -6.29 4.04
C ASN A 60 -8.35 -4.83 3.56
N GLU A 61 -7.14 -4.27 3.47
CA GLU A 61 -6.91 -2.90 2.99
C GLU A 61 -7.35 -2.74 1.53
N PHE A 62 -7.12 -3.75 0.69
CA PHE A 62 -7.60 -3.76 -0.68
C PHE A 62 -9.13 -3.74 -0.76
N ILE A 63 -9.83 -4.53 0.06
CA ILE A 63 -11.30 -4.55 0.05
C ILE A 63 -11.89 -3.21 0.48
N VAL A 64 -11.29 -2.56 1.50
CA VAL A 64 -11.70 -1.21 1.94
C VAL A 64 -11.49 -0.20 0.81
N ALA A 65 -10.29 -0.17 0.23
CA ALA A 65 -9.94 0.69 -0.90
C ALA A 65 -10.88 0.50 -2.11
N TYR A 66 -11.09 -0.76 -2.50
CA TYR A 66 -11.89 -1.11 -3.67
C TYR A 66 -13.35 -0.72 -3.48
N LYS A 67 -13.95 -1.02 -2.31
CA LYS A 67 -15.33 -0.61 -2.00
C LYS A 67 -15.50 0.90 -2.06
N PHE A 68 -14.55 1.67 -1.51
CA PHE A 68 -14.58 3.12 -1.57
C PHE A 68 -14.58 3.62 -3.03
N THR A 69 -13.73 3.07 -3.89
CA THR A 69 -13.71 3.47 -5.32
C THR A 69 -14.98 3.08 -6.06
N GLN A 70 -15.58 1.93 -5.74
CA GLN A 70 -16.82 1.49 -6.36
C GLN A 70 -18.02 2.36 -5.96
N GLN A 71 -18.09 2.79 -4.69
CA GLN A 71 -19.12 3.71 -4.20
C GLN A 71 -18.99 5.09 -4.88
N ASN A 72 -17.78 5.62 -4.99
CA ASN A 72 -17.52 6.88 -5.67
C ASN A 72 -17.87 6.80 -7.18
N LYS A 73 -17.56 5.67 -7.83
CA LYS A 73 -17.90 5.46 -9.24
C LYS A 73 -19.42 5.40 -9.46
N ALA A 74 -20.15 4.76 -8.55
CA ALA A 74 -21.62 4.73 -8.59
C ALA A 74 -22.24 6.13 -8.41
N GLN A 75 -21.65 6.99 -7.59
CA GLN A 75 -22.09 8.39 -7.45
C GLN A 75 -21.78 9.24 -8.69
N SER A 76 -20.71 8.95 -9.43
CA SER A 76 -20.35 9.68 -10.66
C SER A 76 -21.21 9.38 -11.90
N LEU A 77 -22.10 8.38 -11.84
CA LEU A 77 -22.93 7.92 -12.97
C LEU A 77 -24.39 8.40 -12.92
N ASN A 78 -24.75 9.30 -12.01
CA ASN A 78 -26.02 10.05 -12.11
C ASN A 78 -25.80 11.30 -12.97
N TYR A 79 -26.09 11.19 -14.27
CA TYR A 79 -26.23 12.33 -15.19
C TYR A 79 -27.49 12.13 -16.02
#